data_AF-A0A8H4UEP1-F1
#
_entry.id   AF-A0A8H4UEP1-F1
#
_cell.length_a   1.000
_cell.length_b   1.000
_cell.length_c   1.000
_cell.angle_alpha   90.00
_cell.angle_beta   90.00
_cell.angle_gamma   90.00
#
_symmetry.space_group_name_H-M   'P 1'
#
loop_
_entity.id
_entity.type
_entity.pdbx_description
1 polymer ?
#
loop_
_entity_poly.entity_id
_entity_poly.type
_entity_poly.pdbx_seq_one_letter_code
_entity_poly.pdbx_strand_id
1 'polypeptide(L)'
;MTHDGVTTLWGRNSSNQVYYLACPIEHLAQSDAWSAPIPLLSGVERISAYVNRADGGNTIFTASGDRVQKLTQASAAAGRLWSAHDITIASPPELKPLAFSSYTTTIHVLDENGLPVPKTTVHLTAKTRQPVYINGLYYVLSSKPITVDADATGVLTVVERVNGLNGTVLTISLDEETAITVNPMDHSIAKLTSLDSEEKLRNTQVTTKITAGGVVGSVEFTPLVPPLTRPEDVSAVANYLGLLKEKYISDDP
;
A
#
# COMPACT_ATOMS: atom_id res chain seq x y z
N MET A 1 -24.29 -8.26 -1.20
CA MET A 1 -23.59 -8.73 0.01
C MET A 1 -23.76 -7.69 1.09
N THR A 2 -23.99 -8.06 2.35
CA THR A 2 -24.40 -7.10 3.38
C THR A 2 -23.50 -7.20 4.62
N HIS A 3 -23.05 -6.06 5.13
CA HIS A 3 -22.24 -5.92 6.35
C HIS A 3 -22.55 -4.58 7.01
N ASP A 4 -22.69 -4.54 8.34
CA ASP A 4 -22.99 -3.34 9.14
C ASP A 4 -24.08 -2.44 8.53
N GLY A 5 -25.21 -3.03 8.13
CA GLY A 5 -26.34 -2.29 7.59
C GLY A 5 -26.14 -1.75 6.17
N VAL A 6 -25.02 -2.06 5.49
CA VAL A 6 -24.77 -1.65 4.11
C VAL A 6 -24.78 -2.87 3.19
N THR A 7 -25.56 -2.79 2.11
CA THR A 7 -25.54 -3.76 1.02
C THR A 7 -24.65 -3.27 -0.12
N THR A 8 -23.68 -4.07 -0.51
CA THR A 8 -22.80 -3.86 -1.66
C THR A 8 -23.17 -4.80 -2.80
N LEU A 9 -23.31 -4.25 -3.99
CA LEU A 9 -23.47 -4.97 -5.26
C LEU A 9 -22.23 -4.78 -6.12
N TRP A 10 -21.84 -5.86 -6.81
CA TRP A 10 -20.68 -5.89 -7.69
C TRP A 10 -21.15 -6.18 -9.10
N GLY A 11 -20.56 -5.46 -10.07
CA GLY A 11 -20.93 -5.59 -11.46
C GLY A 11 -19.76 -5.41 -12.40
N ARG A 12 -19.96 -5.89 -13.62
CA ARG A 12 -19.09 -5.64 -14.76
C ARG A 12 -19.93 -5.11 -15.90
N ASN A 13 -19.55 -3.97 -16.48
CA ASN A 13 -20.27 -3.40 -17.62
C ASN A 13 -19.82 -4.01 -18.96
N SER A 14 -20.50 -3.65 -20.05
CA SER A 14 -20.19 -4.13 -21.41
C SER A 14 -18.80 -3.72 -21.91
N SER A 15 -18.20 -2.69 -21.31
CA SER A 15 -16.84 -2.23 -21.60
C SER A 15 -15.77 -2.96 -20.77
N ASN A 16 -16.11 -4.11 -20.16
CA ASN A 16 -15.24 -4.89 -19.31
C ASN A 16 -14.72 -4.13 -18.07
N GLN A 17 -15.49 -3.16 -17.56
CA GLN A 17 -15.14 -2.39 -16.38
C GLN A 17 -15.87 -2.91 -15.15
N VAL A 18 -15.13 -3.12 -14.07
CA VAL A 18 -15.65 -3.53 -12.78
C VAL A 18 -16.06 -2.31 -11.99
N TYR A 19 -17.25 -2.37 -11.38
CA TYR A 19 -17.75 -1.33 -10.49
C TYR A 19 -18.47 -1.97 -9.29
N TYR A 20 -18.72 -1.15 -8.27
CA TYR A 20 -19.60 -1.52 -7.18
C TYR A 20 -20.60 -0.41 -6.87
N LEU A 21 -21.69 -0.80 -6.23
CA LEU A 21 -22.71 0.08 -5.68
C LEU A 21 -22.88 -0.28 -4.21
N ALA A 22 -23.16 0.70 -3.37
CA ALA A 22 -23.46 0.50 -1.95
C ALA A 22 -24.74 1.25 -1.57
N CYS A 23 -25.58 0.65 -0.73
CA CYS A 23 -26.82 1.24 -0.23
C CYS A 23 -27.13 0.74 1.19
N PRO A 24 -27.55 1.61 2.13
CA PRO A 24 -28.06 1.17 3.43
C PRO A 24 -29.27 0.23 3.28
N ILE A 25 -29.37 -0.78 4.15
CA ILE A 25 -30.40 -1.82 4.06
C ILE A 25 -31.83 -1.27 4.19
N GLU A 26 -32.01 -0.18 4.94
CA GLU A 26 -33.29 0.50 5.12
C GLU A 26 -33.78 1.22 3.85
N HIS A 27 -32.91 1.42 2.85
CA HIS A 27 -33.19 2.21 1.66
C HIS A 27 -33.04 1.44 0.33
N LEU A 28 -32.98 0.11 0.35
CA LEU A 28 -32.72 -0.70 -0.86
C LEU A 28 -33.71 -0.45 -2.00
N ALA A 29 -34.96 -0.10 -1.68
CA ALA A 29 -36.02 0.20 -2.66
C ALA A 29 -35.96 1.63 -3.21
N GLN A 30 -35.12 2.50 -2.65
CA GLN A 30 -34.97 3.90 -3.05
C GLN A 30 -33.78 4.02 -4.01
N SER A 31 -34.04 4.34 -5.28
CA SER A 31 -33.00 4.34 -6.32
C SER A 31 -31.90 5.36 -6.08
N ASP A 32 -32.23 6.48 -5.45
CA ASP A 32 -31.33 7.59 -5.12
C ASP A 32 -30.45 7.35 -3.88
N ALA A 33 -30.77 6.33 -3.08
CA ALA A 33 -29.95 5.92 -1.93
C ALA A 33 -28.73 5.07 -2.32
N TRP A 34 -28.63 4.64 -3.57
CA TRP A 34 -27.49 3.88 -4.08
C TRP A 34 -26.34 4.81 -4.45
N SER A 35 -25.12 4.44 -4.06
CA SER A 35 -23.91 5.15 -4.48
C SER A 35 -23.75 5.12 -6.00
N ALA A 36 -23.15 6.16 -6.58
CA ALA A 36 -22.80 6.14 -8.00
C ALA A 36 -21.84 4.98 -8.33
N PRO A 37 -21.98 4.32 -9.51
CA PRO A 37 -21.05 3.28 -9.93
C PRO A 37 -19.69 3.90 -10.25
N ILE A 38 -18.68 3.60 -9.44
CA ILE A 38 -17.29 4.03 -9.68
C ILE A 38 -16.55 2.87 -10.36
N PRO A 39 -16.04 3.03 -11.60
CA PRO A 39 -15.18 2.06 -12.23
C PRO A 39 -13.87 1.90 -11.45
N LEU A 40 -13.53 0.67 -11.06
CA LEU A 40 -12.32 0.35 -10.31
C LEU A 40 -11.22 -0.22 -11.21
N LEU A 41 -11.60 -1.04 -12.18
CA LEU A 41 -10.70 -1.70 -13.11
C LEU A 41 -11.33 -1.81 -14.48
N SER A 42 -10.50 -1.78 -15.52
CA SER A 42 -10.90 -2.00 -16.90
C SER A 42 -10.23 -3.25 -17.46
N GLY A 43 -10.80 -3.82 -18.54
CA GLY A 43 -10.25 -5.01 -19.19
C GLY A 43 -10.41 -6.30 -18.38
N VAL A 44 -11.41 -6.36 -17.49
CA VAL A 44 -11.67 -7.54 -16.66
C VAL A 44 -12.60 -8.51 -17.38
N GLU A 45 -12.24 -9.79 -17.40
CA GLU A 45 -13.06 -10.84 -18.01
C GLU A 45 -13.96 -11.52 -16.98
N ARG A 46 -13.40 -11.82 -15.80
CA ARG A 46 -14.11 -12.50 -14.71
C ARG A 46 -13.88 -11.82 -13.38
N ILE A 47 -14.91 -11.83 -12.53
CA ILE A 47 -14.86 -11.31 -11.17
C ILE A 47 -15.39 -12.33 -10.17
N SER A 48 -14.81 -12.35 -8.98
CA SER A 48 -15.35 -13.01 -7.80
C SER A 48 -15.14 -12.10 -6.60
N ALA A 49 -16.22 -11.55 -6.05
CA ALA A 49 -16.17 -10.58 -4.97
C ALA A 49 -16.75 -11.16 -3.67
N TYR A 50 -16.18 -10.76 -2.54
CA TYR A 50 -16.73 -11.00 -1.21
C TYR A 50 -16.54 -9.79 -0.30
N VAL A 51 -17.41 -9.66 0.71
CA VAL A 51 -17.22 -8.72 1.83
C VAL A 51 -16.64 -9.50 3.00
N ASN A 52 -15.51 -9.03 3.54
CA ASN A 52 -14.92 -9.66 4.71
C ASN A 52 -15.78 -9.37 5.94
N ARG A 53 -16.26 -10.43 6.60
CA ARG A 53 -17.13 -10.33 7.79
C ARG A 53 -16.42 -9.83 9.04
N ALA A 54 -15.09 -9.79 9.05
CA ALA A 54 -14.33 -9.37 10.23
C ALA A 54 -14.14 -7.85 10.31
N ASP A 55 -14.09 -7.16 9.18
CA ASP A 55 -13.73 -5.73 9.11
C ASP A 55 -14.58 -4.94 8.09
N GLY A 56 -15.54 -5.58 7.42
CA GLY A 56 -16.36 -4.98 6.37
C GLY A 56 -15.61 -4.63 5.08
N GLY A 57 -14.32 -4.99 4.98
CA GLY A 57 -13.48 -4.68 3.82
C GLY A 57 -13.97 -5.42 2.58
N ASN A 58 -14.09 -4.70 1.47
CA ASN A 58 -14.44 -5.31 0.18
C ASN A 58 -13.22 -5.99 -0.43
N THR A 59 -13.39 -7.22 -0.90
CA THR A 59 -12.36 -7.93 -1.66
C THR A 59 -12.93 -8.42 -2.99
N ILE A 60 -12.17 -8.23 -4.06
CA ILE A 60 -12.51 -8.75 -5.38
C ILE A 60 -11.30 -9.41 -6.01
N PHE A 61 -11.51 -10.63 -6.51
CA PHE A 61 -10.57 -11.29 -7.41
C PHE A 61 -11.00 -10.99 -8.85
N THR A 62 -10.05 -10.61 -9.69
CA THR A 62 -10.27 -10.40 -11.11
C THR A 62 -9.33 -11.26 -11.94
N ALA A 63 -9.81 -11.70 -13.09
CA ALA A 63 -9.02 -12.38 -14.10
C ALA A 63 -9.16 -11.68 -15.45
N SER A 64 -8.02 -11.48 -16.13
CA SER A 64 -7.88 -10.82 -17.42
C SER A 64 -6.73 -11.46 -18.19
N GLY A 65 -6.99 -12.21 -19.25
CA GLY A 65 -5.93 -12.95 -19.96
C GLY A 65 -5.12 -13.86 -19.02
N ASP A 66 -3.81 -13.57 -18.90
CA ASP A 66 -2.84 -14.28 -18.05
C ASP A 66 -2.70 -13.69 -16.64
N ARG A 67 -3.41 -12.60 -16.34
CA ARG A 67 -3.32 -11.90 -15.06
C ARG A 67 -4.49 -12.26 -14.14
N VAL A 68 -4.14 -12.78 -12.97
CA VAL A 68 -5.06 -12.92 -11.83
C VAL A 68 -4.60 -11.96 -10.74
N GLN A 69 -5.54 -11.17 -10.20
CA GLN A 69 -5.22 -10.21 -9.15
C GLN A 69 -6.32 -10.15 -8.10
N LYS A 70 -5.93 -9.81 -6.88
CA LYS A 70 -6.80 -9.53 -5.75
C LYS A 70 -6.78 -8.02 -5.50
N LEU A 71 -7.96 -7.42 -5.38
CA LEU A 71 -8.11 -6.06 -4.91
C LEU A 71 -8.79 -6.10 -3.56
N THR A 72 -8.23 -5.34 -2.62
CA THR A 72 -8.76 -5.21 -1.27
C THR A 72 -9.01 -3.74 -1.01
N GLN A 73 -10.19 -3.42 -0.49
CA GLN A 73 -10.51 -2.10 0.02
C GLN A 73 -10.20 -2.07 1.51
N ALA A 74 -9.47 -1.05 1.94
CA ALA A 74 -9.32 -0.75 3.35
C ALA A 74 -10.69 -0.51 4.00
N SER A 75 -10.78 -0.72 5.32
CA SER A 75 -12.01 -0.48 6.07
C SER A 75 -12.42 1.00 6.04
N ALA A 76 -13.64 1.31 6.50
CA ALA A 76 -14.11 2.68 6.59
C ALA A 76 -13.19 3.55 7.48
N ALA A 77 -12.69 3.00 8.59
CA ALA A 77 -11.75 3.66 9.49
C ALA A 77 -10.37 3.92 8.85
N ALA A 78 -10.02 3.18 7.80
CA ALA A 78 -8.74 3.27 7.09
C ALA A 78 -8.89 3.93 5.70
N GLY A 79 -9.90 4.80 5.53
CA GLY A 79 -10.03 5.67 4.36
C GLY A 79 -10.56 5.00 3.08
N ARG A 80 -10.98 3.74 3.14
CA ARG A 80 -11.60 3.01 1.99
C ARG A 80 -10.73 2.96 0.72
N LEU A 81 -9.41 3.08 0.86
CA LEU A 81 -8.46 3.02 -0.24
C LEU A 81 -8.37 1.61 -0.82
N TRP A 82 -8.18 1.53 -2.13
CA TRP A 82 -8.04 0.26 -2.86
C TRP A 82 -6.58 -0.09 -3.05
N SER A 83 -6.22 -1.34 -2.73
CA SER A 83 -4.92 -1.92 -3.02
C SER A 83 -5.09 -3.14 -3.94
N ALA A 84 -4.27 -3.23 -4.98
CA ALA A 84 -4.26 -4.36 -5.91
C ALA A 84 -2.98 -5.19 -5.75
N HIS A 85 -3.11 -6.50 -5.72
CA HIS A 85 -2.02 -7.46 -5.61
C HIS A 85 -2.18 -8.55 -6.67
N ASP A 86 -1.15 -8.74 -7.49
CA ASP A 86 -1.13 -9.85 -8.44
C ASP A 86 -1.02 -11.18 -7.68
N ILE A 87 -1.79 -12.16 -8.12
CA ILE A 87 -1.68 -13.54 -7.63
C ILE A 87 -0.73 -14.27 -8.58
N THR A 88 0.45 -14.59 -8.08
CA THR A 88 1.47 -15.34 -8.82
C THR A 88 1.46 -16.80 -8.41
N ILE A 89 1.58 -17.69 -9.39
CA ILE A 89 1.81 -19.12 -9.14
C ILE A 89 3.33 -19.32 -9.01
N ALA A 90 3.75 -20.32 -8.22
CA ALA A 90 5.16 -20.68 -8.12
C ALA A 90 5.72 -20.99 -9.51
N SER A 91 6.79 -20.28 -9.85
CA SER A 91 7.54 -20.47 -11.09
C SER A 91 8.68 -21.48 -10.87
N PRO A 92 9.03 -22.29 -11.88
CA PRO A 92 10.27 -23.08 -11.84
C PRO A 92 11.49 -22.19 -11.54
N PRO A 93 12.52 -22.69 -10.83
CA PRO A 93 13.69 -21.89 -10.42
C PRO A 93 14.47 -21.27 -11.59
N GLU A 94 14.32 -21.85 -12.79
CA GLU A 94 14.98 -21.43 -14.02
C GLU A 94 14.39 -20.14 -14.61
N LEU A 95 13.18 -19.76 -14.18
CA LEU A 95 12.56 -18.52 -14.62
C LEU A 95 13.17 -17.32 -13.89
N LYS A 96 13.40 -16.25 -14.65
CA LYS A 96 13.92 -15.00 -14.11
C LYS A 96 13.00 -14.46 -13.00
N PRO A 97 13.55 -14.03 -11.84
CA PRO A 97 12.76 -13.41 -10.79
C PRO A 97 12.00 -12.18 -11.30
N LEU A 98 10.79 -11.98 -10.79
CA LEU A 98 9.99 -10.80 -11.08
C LEU A 98 10.54 -9.60 -10.30
N ALA A 99 10.74 -8.49 -11.00
CA ALA A 99 11.03 -7.20 -10.36
C ALA A 99 9.72 -6.52 -9.95
N PHE A 100 9.68 -5.96 -8.75
CA PHE A 100 8.56 -5.17 -8.24
C PHE A 100 9.05 -4.11 -7.26
N SER A 101 8.25 -3.05 -7.08
CA SER A 101 8.49 -2.05 -6.06
C SER A 101 8.02 -2.56 -4.69
N SER A 102 8.82 -2.32 -3.65
CA SER A 102 8.49 -2.74 -2.29
C SER A 102 9.00 -1.76 -1.25
N TYR A 103 8.33 -1.74 -0.11
CA TYR A 103 8.95 -1.34 1.14
C TYR A 103 9.58 -2.55 1.81
N THR A 104 10.81 -2.39 2.29
CA THR A 104 11.53 -3.39 3.06
C THR A 104 11.81 -2.82 4.44
N THR A 105 11.20 -3.40 5.46
CA THR A 105 11.39 -3.03 6.86
C THR A 105 12.27 -4.09 7.52
N THR A 106 13.44 -3.68 8.00
CA THR A 106 14.38 -4.52 8.75
C THR A 106 14.27 -4.19 10.24
N ILE A 107 13.87 -5.18 11.04
CA ILE A 107 13.67 -5.05 12.47
C ILE A 107 14.84 -5.74 13.16
N HIS A 108 15.62 -4.99 13.92
CA HIS A 108 16.74 -5.50 14.70
C HIS A 108 16.31 -5.63 16.15
N VAL A 109 16.39 -6.84 16.69
CA VAL A 109 16.12 -7.10 18.11
C VAL A 109 17.44 -7.13 18.85
N LEU A 110 17.64 -6.18 19.75
CA LEU A 110 18.88 -5.98 20.50
C LEU A 110 18.61 -6.13 22.01
N ASP A 111 19.62 -6.56 22.76
CA ASP A 111 19.61 -6.54 24.22
C ASP A 111 20.00 -5.15 24.77
N GLU A 112 20.04 -5.02 26.09
CA GLU A 112 20.41 -3.78 26.79
C GLU A 112 21.82 -3.28 26.46
N ASN A 113 22.71 -4.16 25.98
CA ASN A 113 24.08 -3.83 25.56
C ASN A 113 24.18 -3.54 24.06
N GLY A 114 23.07 -3.55 23.32
CA GLY A 114 23.03 -3.35 21.88
C GLY A 114 23.47 -4.57 21.07
N LEU A 115 23.52 -5.76 21.68
CA LEU A 115 23.88 -7.01 20.99
C LEU A 115 22.64 -7.69 20.41
N PRO A 116 22.69 -8.27 19.20
CA PRO A 116 21.54 -8.92 18.61
C PRO A 116 21.06 -10.14 19.40
N VAL A 117 19.75 -10.25 19.61
CA VAL A 117 19.11 -11.37 20.32
C VAL A 117 18.49 -12.33 19.30
N PRO A 118 19.13 -13.49 19.04
CA PRO A 118 18.70 -14.40 17.99
C PRO A 118 17.38 -15.08 18.34
N LYS A 119 16.57 -15.39 17.33
CA LYS A 119 15.31 -16.15 17.48
C LYS A 119 14.31 -15.55 18.47
N THR A 120 14.41 -14.25 18.71
CA THR A 120 13.44 -13.56 19.55
C THR A 120 12.09 -13.54 18.86
N THR A 121 11.05 -13.89 19.60
CA THR A 121 9.68 -13.84 19.12
C THR A 121 9.22 -12.40 19.00
N VAL A 122 8.73 -12.02 17.82
CA VAL A 122 8.22 -10.70 17.50
C VAL A 122 6.75 -10.80 17.09
N HIS A 123 5.93 -9.89 17.61
CA HIS A 123 4.55 -9.74 17.24
C HIS A 123 4.38 -8.61 16.24
N LEU A 124 3.65 -8.88 15.14
CA LEU A 124 3.37 -7.87 14.11
C LEU A 124 1.87 -7.72 13.89
N THR A 125 1.43 -6.47 13.82
CA THR A 125 0.05 -6.09 13.47
C THR A 125 0.04 -4.97 12.43
N ALA A 126 -1.11 -4.81 11.78
CA ALA A 126 -1.41 -3.72 10.87
C ALA A 126 -2.88 -3.32 11.01
N LYS A 127 -3.23 -2.05 10.82
CA LYS A 127 -4.64 -1.61 10.91
C LYS A 127 -5.54 -2.26 9.86
N THR A 128 -4.99 -2.63 8.70
CA THR A 128 -5.70 -3.25 7.58
C THR A 128 -5.07 -4.58 7.20
N ARG A 129 -5.86 -5.41 6.49
CA ARG A 129 -5.35 -6.69 5.99
C ARG A 129 -4.38 -6.49 4.84
N GLN A 130 -3.09 -6.72 5.09
CA GLN A 130 -2.06 -6.57 4.08
C GLN A 130 -1.23 -7.86 3.91
N PRO A 131 -1.04 -8.35 2.67
CA PRO A 131 -0.10 -9.42 2.39
C PRO A 131 1.34 -8.90 2.43
N VAL A 132 2.20 -9.62 3.15
CA VAL A 132 3.63 -9.32 3.27
C VAL A 132 4.45 -10.61 3.21
N TYR A 133 5.74 -10.48 2.94
CA TYR A 133 6.70 -11.57 3.14
C TYR A 133 7.56 -11.28 4.36
N ILE A 134 7.58 -12.19 5.33
CA ILE A 134 8.41 -12.08 6.54
C ILE A 134 9.43 -13.20 6.49
N ASN A 135 10.72 -12.83 6.48
CA ASN A 135 11.84 -13.77 6.27
C ASN A 135 11.61 -14.71 5.06
N GLY A 136 11.03 -14.17 3.99
CA GLY A 136 10.73 -14.90 2.75
C GLY A 136 9.46 -15.74 2.75
N LEU A 137 8.72 -15.82 3.86
CA LEU A 137 7.47 -16.57 3.97
C LEU A 137 6.26 -15.64 3.88
N TYR A 138 5.18 -16.10 3.24
CA TYR A 138 3.98 -15.30 3.02
C TYR A 138 3.10 -15.22 4.28
N TYR A 139 2.72 -14.01 4.66
CA TYR A 139 1.78 -13.73 5.75
C TYR A 139 0.74 -12.70 5.33
N VAL A 140 -0.38 -12.66 6.05
CA VAL A 140 -1.39 -11.60 5.94
C VAL A 140 -1.51 -10.93 7.29
N LEU A 141 -0.98 -9.71 7.40
CA LEU A 141 -1.10 -8.89 8.60
C LEU A 141 -2.55 -8.43 8.78
N SER A 142 -2.92 -8.12 10.01
CA SER A 142 -4.22 -7.52 10.38
C SER A 142 -4.12 -6.91 11.77
N SER A 143 -5.24 -6.42 12.31
CA SER A 143 -5.30 -5.95 13.70
C SER A 143 -5.07 -7.06 14.71
N LYS A 144 -5.18 -8.33 14.30
CA LYS A 144 -4.78 -9.48 15.11
C LYS A 144 -3.28 -9.75 14.94
N PRO A 145 -2.52 -9.86 16.05
CA PRO A 145 -1.09 -10.09 15.98
C PRO A 145 -0.77 -11.45 15.37
N ILE A 146 0.23 -11.45 14.50
CA ILE A 146 0.94 -12.66 14.12
C ILE A 146 2.24 -12.74 14.91
N THR A 147 2.73 -13.96 15.10
CA THR A 147 3.94 -14.23 15.88
C THR A 147 4.98 -14.84 14.96
N VAL A 148 6.15 -14.21 14.87
CA VAL A 148 7.26 -14.67 14.01
C VAL A 148 8.57 -14.49 14.75
N ASP A 149 9.45 -15.48 14.67
CA ASP A 149 10.78 -15.38 15.28
C ASP A 149 11.75 -14.65 14.36
N ALA A 150 12.58 -13.79 14.96
CA ALA A 150 13.75 -13.22 14.31
C ALA A 150 14.71 -14.34 13.86
N ASP A 151 15.58 -14.04 12.90
CA ASP A 151 16.54 -15.01 12.41
C ASP A 151 17.68 -15.27 13.43
N ALA A 152 18.65 -16.08 13.02
CA ALA A 152 19.82 -16.40 13.84
C ALA A 152 20.73 -15.20 14.13
N THR A 153 20.53 -14.06 13.47
CA THR A 153 21.24 -12.80 13.68
C THR A 153 20.40 -11.77 14.45
N GLY A 154 19.22 -12.14 14.94
CA GLY A 154 18.32 -11.23 15.65
C GLY A 154 17.61 -10.25 14.73
N VAL A 155 17.47 -10.57 13.44
CA VAL A 155 16.85 -9.70 12.44
C VAL A 155 15.55 -10.32 11.91
N LEU A 156 14.53 -9.48 11.72
CA LEU A 156 13.32 -9.82 11.00
C LEU A 156 13.20 -8.90 9.78
N THR A 157 13.03 -9.48 8.59
CA THR A 157 12.83 -8.71 7.35
C THR A 157 11.39 -8.84 6.88
N VAL A 158 10.69 -7.71 6.80
CA VAL A 158 9.33 -7.61 6.27
C VAL A 158 9.39 -6.93 4.90
N VAL A 159 8.89 -7.60 3.87
CA VAL A 159 8.80 -7.07 2.50
C VAL A 159 7.34 -6.93 2.12
N GLU A 160 6.93 -5.69 1.87
CA GLU A 160 5.61 -5.34 1.37
C GLU A 160 5.73 -4.88 -0.08
N ARG A 161 5.06 -5.59 -1.00
CA ARG A 161 4.95 -5.12 -2.40
C ARG A 161 3.96 -3.97 -2.49
N VAL A 162 4.36 -2.90 -3.17
CA VAL A 162 3.55 -1.70 -3.38
C VAL A 162 3.52 -1.30 -4.85
N ASN A 163 2.42 -0.69 -5.29
CA ASN A 163 2.25 -0.14 -6.65
C ASN A 163 2.28 1.40 -6.67
N GLY A 164 2.85 2.02 -5.63
CA GLY A 164 2.90 3.46 -5.44
C GLY A 164 3.54 3.81 -4.09
N LEU A 165 3.16 4.95 -3.53
CA LEU A 165 3.67 5.42 -2.22
C LEU A 165 2.95 4.80 -1.02
N ASN A 166 1.75 4.24 -1.22
CA ASN A 166 0.95 3.71 -0.11
C ASN A 166 1.57 2.40 0.40
N GLY A 167 2.20 2.47 1.57
CA GLY A 167 2.65 1.33 2.36
C GLY A 167 1.77 1.12 3.59
N THR A 168 2.00 0.02 4.27
CA THR A 168 1.26 -0.35 5.49
C THR A 168 2.02 0.09 6.73
N VAL A 169 1.35 0.82 7.61
CA VAL A 169 1.87 1.14 8.93
C VAL A 169 1.89 -0.14 9.77
N LEU A 170 3.08 -0.51 10.24
CA LEU A 170 3.33 -1.71 11.03
C LEU A 170 3.39 -1.33 12.50
N THR A 171 2.74 -2.11 13.35
CA THR A 171 2.99 -2.08 14.79
C THR A 171 3.69 -3.37 15.18
N ILE A 172 4.88 -3.22 15.76
CA ILE A 172 5.81 -4.29 16.09
C ILE A 172 5.95 -4.31 17.61
N SER A 173 5.84 -5.48 18.23
CA SER A 173 6.08 -5.60 19.68
C SER A 173 6.82 -6.87 20.06
N LEU A 174 7.53 -6.83 21.20
CA LEU A 174 8.15 -8.01 21.82
C LEU A 174 7.26 -8.60 22.92
N ASP A 175 6.50 -7.73 23.60
CA ASP A 175 5.55 -8.04 24.66
C ASP A 175 4.40 -6.99 24.62
N GLU A 176 3.55 -6.97 25.65
CA GLU A 176 2.42 -6.03 25.73
C GLU A 176 2.85 -4.58 26.05
N GLU A 177 4.08 -4.35 26.52
CA GLU A 177 4.57 -3.03 26.95
C GLU A 177 5.53 -2.40 25.93
N THR A 178 6.24 -3.22 25.15
CA THR A 178 7.28 -2.81 24.21
C THR A 178 6.75 -2.85 22.79
N ALA A 179 5.97 -1.84 22.40
CA ALA A 179 5.43 -1.69 21.06
C ALA A 179 5.99 -0.44 20.35
N ILE A 180 6.38 -0.60 19.09
CA ILE A 180 6.78 0.49 18.20
C ILE A 180 5.90 0.51 16.96
N THR A 181 5.58 1.71 16.49
CA THR A 181 4.88 1.90 15.21
C THR A 181 5.89 2.38 14.18
N VAL A 182 5.88 1.74 13.01
CA VAL A 182 6.75 2.05 11.89
C VAL A 182 5.88 2.33 10.67
N ASN A 183 5.95 3.55 10.17
CA ASN A 183 5.34 3.93 8.92
C ASN A 183 6.41 3.97 7.81
N PRO A 184 6.44 2.98 6.89
CA PRO A 184 7.48 2.91 5.86
C PRO A 184 7.39 4.05 4.84
N MET A 185 6.30 4.81 4.83
CA MET A 185 6.08 5.91 3.91
C MET A 185 6.81 7.20 4.31
N ASP A 186 7.12 7.38 5.61
CA ASP A 186 7.54 8.67 6.18
C ASP A 186 8.68 9.32 5.42
N HIS A 187 9.74 8.56 5.14
CA HIS A 187 10.89 9.10 4.42
C HIS A 187 10.53 9.55 2.99
N SER A 188 9.73 8.76 2.26
CA SER A 188 9.30 9.11 0.91
C SER A 188 8.37 10.30 0.89
N ILE A 189 7.42 10.38 1.83
CA ILE A 189 6.49 11.51 1.97
C ILE A 189 7.23 12.77 2.42
N ALA A 190 8.15 12.68 3.38
CA ALA A 190 8.99 13.80 3.80
C ALA A 190 9.84 14.32 2.63
N LYS A 191 10.43 13.43 1.83
CA LYS A 191 11.19 13.81 0.64
C LYS A 191 10.32 14.52 -0.39
N LEU A 192 9.13 13.98 -0.71
CA LEU A 192 8.20 14.59 -1.66
C LEU A 192 7.71 15.96 -1.18
N THR A 193 7.27 16.04 0.08
CA THR A 193 6.72 17.27 0.68
C THR A 193 7.78 18.31 1.01
N SER A 194 9.06 17.94 1.01
CA SER A 194 10.16 18.90 1.12
C SER A 194 10.27 19.83 -0.08
N LEU A 195 9.64 19.50 -1.22
CA LEU A 195 9.59 20.29 -2.46
C LEU A 195 8.51 21.40 -2.39
N ASP A 196 8.49 22.12 -1.27
CA ASP A 196 7.49 23.13 -0.88
C ASP A 196 7.79 24.54 -1.41
N SER A 197 8.70 24.68 -2.37
CA SER A 197 8.99 25.96 -3.01
C SER A 197 9.27 25.81 -4.50
N GLU A 198 9.06 26.89 -5.26
CA GLU A 198 9.35 26.93 -6.70
C GLU A 198 10.83 26.62 -6.98
N GLU A 199 11.73 27.19 -6.19
CA GLU A 199 13.16 26.93 -6.31
C GLU A 199 13.48 25.44 -6.16
N LYS A 200 12.94 24.79 -5.12
CA LYS A 200 13.18 23.36 -4.88
C LYS A 200 12.60 22.51 -6.00
N LEU A 201 11.39 22.82 -6.49
CA LEU A 201 10.78 22.09 -7.59
C LEU A 201 11.57 22.20 -8.90
N ARG A 202 12.06 23.40 -9.24
CA ARG A 202 12.82 23.64 -10.47
C ARG A 202 14.25 23.09 -10.42
N ASN A 203 14.88 23.11 -9.25
CA ASN A 203 16.23 22.59 -9.06
C ASN A 203 16.27 21.08 -8.83
N THR A 204 15.12 20.44 -8.57
CA THR A 204 15.06 18.98 -8.38
C THR A 204 15.20 18.26 -9.71
N GLN A 205 16.02 17.21 -9.69
CA GLN A 205 16.22 16.32 -10.82
C GLN A 205 15.84 14.88 -10.44
N VAL A 206 15.31 14.15 -11.41
CA VAL A 206 14.97 12.73 -11.28
C VAL A 206 15.80 11.91 -12.26
N THR A 207 16.10 10.67 -11.88
CA THR A 207 16.75 9.74 -12.80
C THR A 207 15.73 9.13 -13.76
N THR A 208 16.08 9.06 -15.04
CA THR A 208 15.22 8.49 -16.09
C THR A 208 15.38 6.98 -16.27
N LYS A 209 16.45 6.40 -15.71
CA LYS A 209 16.74 4.96 -15.76
C LYS A 209 16.99 4.41 -14.36
N ILE A 210 15.94 3.83 -13.80
CA ILE A 210 16.04 2.99 -12.60
C ILE A 210 15.99 1.52 -13.00
N THR A 211 17.00 0.75 -12.60
CA THR A 211 16.95 -0.72 -12.62
C THR A 211 16.61 -1.22 -11.23
N ALA A 212 16.04 -2.43 -11.13
CA ALA A 212 15.84 -3.07 -9.84
C ALA A 212 17.20 -3.20 -9.13
N GLY A 213 17.32 -2.71 -7.90
CA GLY A 213 18.59 -2.64 -7.16
C GLY A 213 19.37 -1.31 -7.32
N GLY A 214 18.83 -0.31 -8.01
CA GLY A 214 19.42 1.02 -8.13
C GLY A 214 19.83 1.37 -9.56
N VAL A 215 20.82 2.27 -9.70
CA VAL A 215 21.34 2.66 -11.02
C VAL A 215 22.68 1.98 -11.24
N VAL A 216 22.78 1.18 -12.32
CA VAL A 216 24.05 0.58 -12.76
C VAL A 216 24.57 1.39 -13.94
N GLY A 217 25.77 1.95 -13.82
CA GLY A 217 26.41 2.77 -14.86
C GLY A 217 26.16 4.27 -14.71
N SER A 218 26.33 5.02 -15.80
CA SER A 218 26.12 6.47 -15.83
C SER A 218 24.65 6.82 -15.58
N VAL A 219 24.39 7.62 -14.54
CA VAL A 219 23.04 8.07 -14.18
C VAL A 219 22.67 9.29 -15.03
N GLU A 220 21.64 9.15 -15.85
CA GLU A 220 21.05 10.29 -16.57
C GLU A 220 19.99 10.93 -15.68
N PHE A 221 20.07 12.26 -15.55
CA PHE A 221 19.16 13.08 -14.76
C PHE A 221 18.36 13.98 -15.67
N THR A 222 17.09 14.17 -15.35
CA THR A 222 16.19 15.11 -16.03
C THR A 222 15.53 16.00 -14.99
N PRO A 223 15.32 17.30 -15.28
CA PRO A 223 14.57 18.17 -14.39
C PRO A 223 13.20 17.58 -14.06
N LEU A 224 12.82 17.63 -12.79
CA LEU A 224 11.48 17.21 -12.35
C LEU A 224 10.41 18.09 -12.99
N VAL A 225 10.68 19.40 -13.09
CA VAL A 225 9.80 20.39 -13.70
C VAL A 225 10.43 20.86 -15.03
N PRO A 226 9.71 20.74 -16.16
CA PRO A 226 10.16 21.28 -17.43
C PRO A 226 10.42 22.80 -17.35
N PRO A 227 11.46 23.34 -18.03
CA PRO A 227 11.80 24.77 -17.95
C PRO A 227 10.68 25.71 -18.41
N LEU A 228 9.81 25.25 -19.31
CA LEU A 228 8.70 26.03 -19.89
C LEU A 228 7.42 26.00 -19.03
N THR A 229 7.43 25.29 -17.90
CA THR A 229 6.28 25.26 -16.99
C THR A 229 6.09 26.63 -16.33
N ARG A 230 4.86 27.14 -16.40
CA ARG A 230 4.52 28.49 -15.95
C ARG A 230 4.72 28.64 -14.43
N PRO A 231 5.23 29.78 -13.94
CA PRO A 231 5.49 29.99 -12.52
C PRO A 231 4.26 29.78 -11.63
N GLU A 232 3.07 30.18 -12.09
CA GLU A 232 1.83 30.00 -11.35
C GLU A 232 1.51 28.52 -11.05
N ASP A 233 1.76 27.62 -12.02
CA ASP A 233 1.52 26.19 -11.85
C ASP A 233 2.52 25.59 -10.85
N VAL A 234 3.79 26.03 -10.92
CA VAL A 234 4.84 25.55 -10.00
C VAL A 234 4.60 26.03 -8.57
N SER A 235 4.20 27.30 -8.40
CA SER A 235 3.84 27.86 -7.09
C SER A 235 2.61 27.16 -6.49
N ALA A 236 1.60 26.85 -7.31
CA ALA A 236 0.43 26.10 -6.84
C ALA A 236 0.82 24.71 -6.33
N VAL A 237 1.64 23.96 -7.08
CA VAL A 237 2.12 22.64 -6.66
C VAL A 237 2.95 22.73 -5.36
N ALA A 238 3.85 23.70 -5.25
CA ALA A 238 4.64 23.94 -4.03
C ALA A 238 3.72 24.15 -2.81
N ASN A 239 2.69 25.00 -2.96
CA ASN A 239 1.71 25.24 -1.90
C ASN A 239 0.94 23.97 -1.52
N TYR A 240 0.49 23.17 -2.50
CA TYR A 240 -0.19 21.90 -2.22
C TYR A 240 0.71 20.87 -1.52
N LEU A 241 2.00 20.84 -1.84
CA LEU A 241 2.97 19.99 -1.15
C LEU A 241 3.21 20.44 0.30
N GLY A 242 3.21 21.76 0.54
CA GLY A 242 3.22 22.33 1.89
C GLY A 242 1.98 21.93 2.70
N LEU A 243 0.79 22.06 2.12
CA LEU A 243 -0.46 21.63 2.76
C LEU A 243 -0.50 20.11 3.02
N LEU A 244 -0.01 19.31 2.07
CA LEU A 244 0.10 17.86 2.25
C LEU A 244 1.02 17.51 3.42
N LYS A 245 2.14 18.23 3.58
CA LYS A 245 3.06 18.06 4.71
C LYS A 245 2.37 18.30 6.04
N GLU A 246 1.66 19.42 6.17
CA GLU A 246 0.93 19.79 7.38
C GLU A 246 -0.12 18.74 7.72
N LYS A 247 -0.87 18.28 6.71
CA LYS A 247 -1.93 17.30 6.91
C LYS A 247 -1.36 15.93 7.29
N TYR A 248 -0.29 15.48 6.65
CA TYR A 248 0.36 14.21 6.94
C TYR A 248 0.89 14.16 8.38
N ILE A 249 1.55 15.22 8.85
CA ILE A 249 2.03 15.30 10.25
C ILE A 249 0.87 15.28 11.25
N SER A 250 -0.28 15.88 10.90
CA SER A 250 -1.45 15.91 11.79
C SER A 250 -2.22 14.58 11.88
N ASP A 251 -2.10 13.72 10.87
CA ASP A 251 -2.84 12.46 10.75
C ASP A 251 -1.96 11.22 11.08
N ASP A 252 -0.67 11.41 11.36
CA ASP A 252 0.23 10.36 11.83
C ASP A 252 -0.08 10.06 13.32
N PRO A 253 -0.51 8.82 13.65
CA PRO A 253 -0.93 8.46 15.02
C PRO A 253 0.23 8.33 16.02
#